data_AF-A0A9E3Q6G6-F1
#
_entry.id   AF-A0A9E3Q6G6-F1
#
_cell.length_a   1.000
_cell.length_b   1.000
_cell.length_c   1.000
_cell.angle_alpha   90.00
_cell.angle_beta   90.00
_cell.angle_gamma   90.00
#
_symmetry.space_group_name_H-M   'P 1'
#
loop_
_entity.id
_entity.type
_entity.pdbx_description
1 polymer ?
#
loop_
_entity_poly.entity_id
_entity_poly.type
_entity_poly.pdbx_seq_one_letter_code
_entity_poly.pdbx_strand_id
1 'polypeptide(L)'
;MEGSAGPHRGEQGAPPAAGASDWLLWQLVDSALPTGGFAHSGGLEAARQFGAVTGGAELAAFLETSLRQTARAALPYVNVAFREPDRLAEWDAHCDTWLSNHVAHRASRLQGRAFWTAVGRAFLPGIGSAPEPGHLAPVFGWIAHRLGLSAAQTVRVFLFLHLRGLVSASVRLGIVGPLEAQSIQGRLAPLAESLARDGAPFGLDDLAQTAPLLEIWQAAHDRLYSRLFQS
;
A
#
# COMPACT_ATOMS: atom_id res chain seq x y z
N MET A 1 -13.76 -53.99 1.91
CA MET A 1 -13.56 -53.03 0.81
C MET A 1 -13.50 -51.66 1.44
N GLU A 2 -12.30 -51.33 1.90
CA GLU A 2 -11.92 -50.01 2.42
C GLU A 2 -11.74 -49.02 1.26
N GLY A 3 -11.96 -47.73 1.53
CA GLY A 3 -11.66 -46.68 0.58
C GLY A 3 -12.34 -45.35 0.89
N SER A 4 -12.14 -44.81 2.10
CA SER A 4 -12.49 -43.41 2.40
C SER A 4 -11.32 -42.53 1.97
N ALA A 5 -11.49 -41.76 0.90
CA ALA A 5 -10.54 -40.75 0.45
C ALA A 5 -10.78 -39.45 1.21
N GLY A 6 -9.86 -39.12 2.13
CA GLY A 6 -9.82 -37.82 2.82
C GLY A 6 -9.34 -36.70 1.88
N PRO A 7 -9.73 -35.44 2.12
CA PRO A 7 -9.39 -34.34 1.24
C PRO A 7 -7.91 -33.94 1.40
N HIS A 8 -7.29 -33.64 0.26
CA HIS A 8 -5.95 -33.09 0.13
C HIS A 8 -5.76 -31.86 1.02
N ARG A 9 -4.95 -31.99 2.08
CA ARG A 9 -4.29 -30.85 2.72
C ARG A 9 -3.25 -30.31 1.75
N GLY A 10 -3.54 -29.15 1.15
CA GLY A 10 -2.55 -28.39 0.40
C GLY A 10 -1.35 -28.10 1.28
N GLU A 11 -0.16 -28.31 0.73
CA GLU A 11 1.12 -28.04 1.39
C GLU A 11 1.20 -26.56 1.78
N GLN A 12 1.04 -26.28 3.07
CA GLN A 12 1.33 -25.00 3.70
C GLN A 12 2.85 -24.87 3.82
N GLY A 13 3.49 -24.38 2.75
CA GLY A 13 4.93 -24.12 2.73
C GLY A 13 5.26 -22.87 3.57
N ALA A 14 6.25 -22.98 4.45
CA ALA A 14 6.91 -21.83 5.07
C ALA A 14 7.33 -20.80 3.99
N PRO A 15 7.32 -19.49 4.28
CA PRO A 15 7.72 -18.49 3.30
C PRO A 15 9.13 -18.80 2.79
N PRO A 16 9.38 -18.70 1.47
CA PRO A 16 10.68 -19.05 0.91
C PRO A 16 11.78 -18.19 1.52
N ALA A 17 12.85 -18.84 2.01
CA ALA A 17 14.01 -18.15 2.60
C ALA A 17 14.79 -17.32 1.56
N ALA A 18 14.65 -17.64 0.27
CA ALA A 18 15.14 -16.85 -0.85
C ALA A 18 14.01 -15.95 -1.36
N GLY A 19 14.22 -14.63 -1.31
CA GLY A 19 13.27 -13.66 -1.84
C GLY A 19 13.07 -13.78 -3.35
N ALA A 20 12.00 -13.15 -3.86
CA ALA A 20 11.71 -13.09 -5.28
C ALA A 20 12.84 -12.43 -6.09
N SER A 21 12.87 -12.70 -7.40
CA SER A 21 13.86 -12.10 -8.31
C SER A 21 13.67 -10.59 -8.46
N ASP A 22 14.77 -9.89 -8.73
CA ASP A 22 14.74 -8.44 -8.99
C ASP A 22 13.82 -8.08 -10.16
N TRP A 23 13.74 -8.94 -11.19
CA TRP A 23 12.83 -8.76 -12.32
C TRP A 23 11.36 -8.68 -11.89
N LEU A 24 10.93 -9.56 -10.97
CA LEU A 24 9.57 -9.50 -10.46
C LEU A 24 9.36 -8.22 -9.64
N LEU A 25 10.33 -7.84 -8.80
CA LEU A 25 10.24 -6.60 -8.03
C LEU A 25 10.10 -5.38 -8.93
N TRP A 26 10.91 -5.28 -9.99
CA TRP A 26 10.85 -4.19 -10.95
C TRP A 26 9.50 -4.11 -11.66
N GLN A 27 8.91 -5.26 -12.04
CA GLN A 27 7.57 -5.28 -12.63
C GLN A 27 6.49 -4.85 -11.65
N LEU A 28 6.57 -5.25 -10.37
CA LEU A 28 5.64 -4.83 -9.33
C LEU A 28 5.71 -3.32 -9.07
N VAL A 29 6.91 -2.73 -9.15
CA VAL A 29 7.14 -1.28 -9.00
C VAL A 29 7.13 -0.49 -10.30
N ASP A 30 6.73 -1.10 -11.41
CA ASP A 30 6.53 -0.39 -12.67
C ASP A 30 5.23 0.41 -12.62
N SER A 31 5.24 1.62 -13.17
CA SER A 31 4.04 2.44 -13.32
C SER A 31 3.03 1.89 -14.32
N ALA A 32 3.47 1.05 -15.26
CA ALA A 32 2.63 0.43 -16.26
C ALA A 32 1.75 -0.69 -15.69
N LEU A 33 2.09 -1.26 -14.53
CA LEU A 33 1.26 -2.27 -13.88
C LEU A 33 -0.02 -1.61 -13.32
N PRO A 34 -1.23 -2.01 -13.77
CA PRO A 34 -2.48 -1.27 -13.53
C PRO A 34 -3.06 -1.55 -12.14
N THR A 35 -2.30 -1.21 -11.10
CA THR A 35 -2.60 -1.48 -9.68
C THR A 35 -3.57 -0.47 -9.05
N GLY A 36 -4.04 0.51 -9.81
CA GLY A 36 -4.99 1.53 -9.34
C GLY A 36 -4.38 2.64 -8.46
N GLY A 37 -3.14 2.51 -8.00
CA GLY A 37 -2.49 3.50 -7.12
C GLY A 37 -2.39 4.91 -7.69
N PHE A 38 -2.34 5.06 -9.02
CA PHE A 38 -2.27 6.37 -9.68
C PHE A 38 -3.55 7.21 -9.56
N ALA A 39 -4.70 6.62 -9.21
CA ALA A 39 -5.95 7.36 -9.10
C ALA A 39 -6.08 8.13 -7.77
N HIS A 40 -5.14 7.97 -6.83
CA HIS A 40 -5.26 8.43 -5.45
C HIS A 40 -4.14 9.40 -5.05
N SER A 41 -4.48 10.51 -4.40
CA SER A 41 -3.51 11.52 -3.91
C SER A 41 -3.24 11.43 -2.41
N GLY A 42 -3.99 10.61 -1.67
CA GLY A 42 -3.81 10.43 -0.22
C GLY A 42 -3.96 11.73 0.58
N GLY A 43 -4.86 12.64 0.15
CA GLY A 43 -5.04 13.95 0.76
C GLY A 43 -4.11 15.05 0.23
N LEU A 44 -3.13 14.74 -0.63
CA LEU A 44 -2.23 15.75 -1.20
C LEU A 44 -2.97 16.77 -2.06
N GLU A 45 -3.99 16.35 -2.81
CA GLU A 45 -4.81 17.25 -3.62
C GLU A 45 -5.52 18.28 -2.72
N ALA A 46 -6.12 17.84 -1.63
CA ALA A 46 -6.77 18.72 -0.67
C ALA A 46 -5.75 19.67 -0.01
N ALA A 47 -4.63 19.13 0.46
CA ALA A 47 -3.56 19.94 1.05
C ALA A 47 -3.03 21.02 0.08
N ARG A 48 -2.94 20.71 -1.23
CA ARG A 48 -2.58 21.68 -2.27
C ARG A 48 -3.65 22.74 -2.49
N GLN A 49 -4.92 22.35 -2.58
CA GLN A 49 -6.03 23.28 -2.83
C GLN A 49 -6.29 24.20 -1.64
N PHE A 50 -6.09 23.73 -0.41
CA PHE A 50 -6.18 24.54 0.81
C PHE A 50 -4.89 25.32 1.12
N GLY A 51 -3.88 25.27 0.25
CA GLY A 51 -2.66 26.09 0.37
C GLY A 51 -1.63 25.58 1.38
N ALA A 52 -1.78 24.36 1.90
CA ALA A 52 -0.84 23.76 2.85
C ALA A 52 0.41 23.18 2.18
N VAL A 53 0.31 22.75 0.92
CA VAL A 53 1.44 22.23 0.13
C VAL A 53 1.55 23.00 -1.17
N THR A 54 2.48 23.95 -1.27
CA THR A 54 2.58 24.87 -2.42
C THR A 54 3.87 24.74 -3.21
N GLY A 55 4.89 24.04 -2.70
CA GLY A 55 6.15 23.81 -3.39
C GLY A 55 6.89 22.59 -2.89
N GLY A 56 8.15 22.44 -3.34
CA GLY A 56 8.96 21.26 -3.09
C GLY A 56 9.33 21.03 -1.62
N ALA A 57 9.46 22.09 -0.83
CA ALA A 57 9.78 21.98 0.60
C ALA A 57 8.60 21.40 1.40
N GLU A 58 7.39 21.96 1.22
CA GLU A 58 6.18 21.46 1.87
C GLU A 58 5.81 20.07 1.36
N LEU A 59 6.05 19.81 0.07
CA LEU A 59 5.86 18.48 -0.51
C LEU A 59 6.79 17.44 0.15
N ALA A 60 8.07 17.75 0.33
CA ALA A 60 8.99 16.84 1.00
C ALA A 60 8.54 16.51 2.43
N ALA A 61 8.08 17.52 3.19
CA ALA A 61 7.54 17.32 4.53
C ALA A 61 6.25 16.48 4.53
N PHE A 62 5.35 16.70 3.56
CA PHE A 62 4.14 15.92 3.38
C PHE A 62 4.47 14.45 3.09
N LEU A 63 5.40 14.19 2.17
CA LEU A 63 5.82 12.83 1.79
C LEU A 63 6.50 12.10 2.95
N GLU A 64 7.38 12.77 3.70
CA GLU A 64 7.96 12.22 4.93
C GLU A 64 6.89 11.84 5.95
N THR A 65 5.96 12.76 6.24
CA THR A 65 4.87 12.51 7.18
C THR A 65 4.01 11.33 6.70
N SER A 66 3.72 11.28 5.41
CA SER A 66 2.93 10.20 4.81
C SER A 66 3.62 8.85 4.88
N LEU A 67 4.95 8.79 4.68
CA LEU A 67 5.71 7.55 4.86
C LEU A 67 5.67 7.04 6.29
N ARG A 68 5.91 7.92 7.27
CA ARG A 68 5.86 7.59 8.70
C ARG A 68 4.47 7.09 9.08
N GLN A 69 3.42 7.75 8.57
CA GLN A 69 2.05 7.35 8.77
C GLN A 69 1.76 5.97 8.17
N THR A 70 2.14 5.72 6.91
CA THR A 70 1.95 4.42 6.25
C THR A 70 2.66 3.29 6.99
N ALA A 71 3.86 3.54 7.52
CA ALA A 71 4.61 2.58 8.31
C ALA A 71 3.91 2.18 9.63
N ARG A 72 3.01 3.00 10.17
CA ARG A 72 2.25 2.71 11.40
C ARG A 72 0.81 2.30 11.16
N ALA A 73 0.17 2.78 10.11
CA ALA A 73 -1.26 2.58 9.88
C ALA A 73 -1.60 1.46 8.89
N ALA A 74 -0.68 1.15 7.97
CA ALA A 74 -0.92 0.17 6.91
C ALA A 74 0.08 -0.99 6.95
N LEU A 75 1.34 -0.70 7.22
CA LEU A 75 2.39 -1.72 7.25
C LEU A 75 2.14 -2.86 8.25
N PRO A 76 1.58 -2.63 9.47
CA PRO A 76 1.22 -3.75 10.34
C PRO A 76 0.28 -4.76 9.70
N TYR A 77 -0.72 -4.30 8.92
CA TYR A 77 -1.63 -5.17 8.18
C TYR A 77 -0.94 -5.94 7.06
N VAL A 78 -0.01 -5.30 6.35
CA VAL A 78 0.85 -5.98 5.36
C VAL A 78 1.62 -7.10 6.03
N ASN A 79 2.23 -6.84 7.18
CA ASN A 79 3.06 -7.81 7.89
C ASN A 79 2.27 -9.01 8.41
N VAL A 80 1.11 -8.80 9.04
CA VAL A 80 0.30 -9.91 9.57
C VAL A 80 -0.32 -10.73 8.45
N ALA A 81 -0.77 -10.10 7.35
CA ALA A 81 -1.30 -10.83 6.20
C ALA A 81 -0.21 -11.58 5.41
N PHE A 82 1.03 -11.08 5.43
CA PHE A 82 2.19 -11.78 4.86
C PHE A 82 2.60 -12.99 5.72
N ARG A 83 2.60 -12.85 7.05
CA ARG A 83 3.00 -13.91 7.99
C ARG A 83 1.94 -15.00 8.16
N GLU A 84 0.68 -14.61 8.17
CA GLU A 84 -0.47 -15.47 8.45
C GLU A 84 -1.49 -15.36 7.29
N PRO A 85 -1.13 -15.82 6.07
CA PRO A 85 -1.94 -15.63 4.88
C PRO A 85 -3.30 -16.35 4.94
N ASP A 86 -3.42 -17.42 5.72
CA ASP A 86 -4.68 -18.15 5.92
C ASP A 86 -5.73 -17.33 6.69
N ARG A 87 -5.30 -16.27 7.39
CA ARG A 87 -6.14 -15.37 8.18
C ARG A 87 -6.47 -14.06 7.44
N LEU A 88 -6.25 -14.00 6.12
CA LEU A 88 -6.49 -12.78 5.33
C LEU A 88 -7.86 -12.15 5.59
N ALA A 89 -8.93 -12.95 5.63
CA ALA A 89 -10.28 -12.43 5.86
C ALA A 89 -10.44 -11.73 7.23
N GLU A 90 -9.76 -12.24 8.26
CA GLU A 90 -9.75 -11.63 9.59
C GLU A 90 -8.99 -10.31 9.59
N TRP A 91 -7.80 -10.26 8.97
CA TRP A 91 -6.98 -9.05 8.86
C TRP A 91 -7.66 -7.97 8.03
N ASP A 92 -8.34 -8.37 6.98
CA ASP A 92 -9.09 -7.47 6.11
C ASP A 92 -10.32 -6.88 6.83
N ALA A 93 -11.06 -7.70 7.57
CA ALA A 93 -12.17 -7.24 8.40
C ALA A 93 -11.68 -6.29 9.52
N HIS A 94 -10.58 -6.61 10.18
CA HIS A 94 -10.00 -5.72 11.20
C HIS A 94 -9.56 -4.38 10.57
N CYS A 95 -8.95 -4.41 9.38
CA CYS A 95 -8.56 -3.21 8.65
C CYS A 95 -9.76 -2.32 8.31
N ASP A 96 -10.88 -2.89 7.85
CA ASP A 96 -12.14 -2.19 7.56
C ASP A 96 -12.67 -1.50 8.82
N THR A 97 -12.63 -2.16 9.98
CA THR A 97 -13.07 -1.53 11.25
C THR A 97 -12.14 -0.42 11.76
N TRP A 98 -10.83 -0.53 11.50
CA TRP A 98 -9.84 0.42 12.02
C TRP A 98 -9.78 1.70 11.18
N LEU A 99 -10.00 1.60 9.88
CA LEU A 99 -9.84 2.71 8.94
C LEU A 99 -11.08 3.63 8.92
N SER A 100 -11.25 4.45 9.97
CA SER A 100 -12.44 5.30 10.16
C SER A 100 -12.64 6.40 9.13
N ASN A 101 -11.58 6.87 8.48
CA ASN A 101 -11.68 7.91 7.45
C ASN A 101 -12.36 7.36 6.20
N HIS A 102 -13.56 7.86 5.87
CA HIS A 102 -14.37 7.31 4.78
C HIS A 102 -13.73 7.43 3.40
N VAL A 103 -12.95 8.49 3.13
CA VAL A 103 -12.23 8.65 1.84
C VAL A 103 -11.10 7.65 1.75
N ALA A 104 -10.27 7.55 2.80
CA ALA A 104 -9.17 6.59 2.86
C ALA A 104 -9.69 5.14 2.82
N HIS A 105 -10.83 4.88 3.47
CA HIS A 105 -11.52 3.59 3.48
C HIS A 105 -11.94 3.16 2.07
N ARG A 106 -12.67 4.03 1.35
CA ARG A 106 -13.05 3.77 -0.06
C ARG A 106 -11.83 3.56 -0.95
N ALA A 107 -10.81 4.41 -0.80
CA ALA A 107 -9.57 4.34 -1.57
C ALA A 107 -8.84 3.01 -1.34
N SER A 108 -8.67 2.60 -0.10
CA SER A 108 -7.98 1.34 0.27
C SER A 108 -8.66 0.13 -0.35
N ARG A 109 -10.00 0.05 -0.31
CA ARG A 109 -10.77 -1.04 -0.95
C ARG A 109 -10.66 -1.04 -2.47
N LEU A 110 -10.69 0.14 -3.09
CA LEU A 110 -10.55 0.24 -4.54
C LEU A 110 -9.14 -0.17 -5.00
N GLN A 111 -8.11 0.31 -4.30
CA GLN A 111 -6.71 -0.04 -4.59
C GLN A 111 -6.45 -1.53 -4.34
N GLY A 112 -6.98 -2.11 -3.25
CA GLY A 112 -6.81 -3.53 -2.96
C GLY A 112 -7.43 -4.43 -4.04
N ARG A 113 -8.66 -4.15 -4.48
CA ARG A 113 -9.29 -4.89 -5.60
C ARG A 113 -8.55 -4.71 -6.92
N ALA A 114 -8.08 -3.49 -7.23
CA ALA A 114 -7.31 -3.22 -8.44
C ALA A 114 -5.96 -3.98 -8.42
N PHE A 115 -5.26 -3.95 -7.28
CA PHE A 115 -4.02 -4.67 -7.07
C PHE A 115 -4.21 -6.19 -7.18
N TRP A 116 -5.24 -6.75 -6.53
CA TRP A 116 -5.63 -8.16 -6.66
C TRP A 116 -5.87 -8.56 -8.10
N THR A 117 -6.65 -7.76 -8.83
CA THR A 117 -6.98 -8.06 -10.23
C THR A 117 -5.75 -8.01 -11.13
N ALA A 118 -4.94 -6.95 -11.01
CA ALA A 118 -3.76 -6.75 -11.86
C ALA A 118 -2.70 -7.83 -11.62
N VAL A 119 -2.31 -8.02 -10.36
CA VAL A 119 -1.27 -8.98 -9.99
C VAL A 119 -1.77 -10.42 -10.15
N GLY A 120 -3.02 -10.65 -9.77
CA GLY A 120 -3.70 -11.92 -9.95
C GLY A 120 -3.65 -12.44 -11.38
N ARG A 121 -4.05 -11.61 -12.34
CA ARG A 121 -4.05 -11.99 -13.76
C ARG A 121 -2.65 -12.13 -14.34
N ALA A 122 -1.71 -11.32 -13.90
CA ALA A 122 -0.36 -11.29 -14.47
C ALA A 122 0.57 -12.38 -13.90
N PHE A 123 0.43 -12.70 -12.62
CA PHE A 123 1.45 -13.46 -11.88
C PHE A 123 0.89 -14.64 -11.06
N LEU A 124 -0.42 -14.70 -10.79
CA LEU A 124 -1.05 -15.74 -9.98
C LEU A 124 -2.24 -16.37 -10.73
N PRO A 125 -2.00 -17.11 -11.83
CA PRO A 125 -3.08 -17.71 -12.61
C PRO A 125 -3.95 -18.61 -11.72
N GLY A 126 -5.27 -18.43 -11.82
CA GLY A 126 -6.22 -19.16 -10.98
C GLY A 126 -6.46 -18.55 -9.59
N ILE A 127 -5.96 -17.34 -9.33
CA ILE A 127 -6.38 -16.57 -8.15
C ILE A 127 -7.91 -16.43 -8.16
N GLY A 128 -8.53 -16.67 -6.99
CA GLY A 128 -9.98 -16.57 -6.84
C GLY A 128 -10.49 -15.13 -6.94
N SER A 129 -11.76 -14.94 -6.57
CA SER A 129 -12.31 -13.60 -6.36
C SER A 129 -11.53 -12.86 -5.27
N ALA A 130 -11.46 -11.54 -5.39
CA ALA A 130 -10.89 -10.70 -4.35
C ALA A 130 -11.64 -10.90 -3.02
N PRO A 131 -10.95 -10.81 -1.87
CA PRO A 131 -11.64 -10.75 -0.59
C PRO A 131 -12.54 -9.51 -0.53
N GLU A 132 -13.61 -9.61 0.25
CA GLU A 132 -14.43 -8.47 0.64
C GLU A 132 -14.24 -8.28 2.15
N PRO A 133 -13.87 -7.06 2.62
CA PRO A 133 -13.96 -5.78 1.90
C PRO A 133 -12.87 -5.45 0.86
N GLY A 134 -11.70 -6.08 0.95
CA GLY A 134 -10.60 -6.02 -0.01
C GLY A 134 -9.65 -4.83 0.13
N HIS A 135 -9.21 -4.51 1.35
CA HIS A 135 -8.28 -3.40 1.62
C HIS A 135 -6.87 -3.66 1.10
N LEU A 136 -6.22 -2.61 0.60
CA LEU A 136 -4.91 -2.71 -0.04
C LEU A 136 -3.85 -3.37 0.85
N ALA A 137 -3.74 -2.97 2.12
CA ALA A 137 -2.63 -3.41 2.97
C ALA A 137 -2.65 -4.93 3.29
N PRO A 138 -3.77 -5.51 3.80
CA PRO A 138 -3.87 -6.96 3.96
C PRO A 138 -3.70 -7.72 2.63
N VAL A 139 -4.38 -7.25 1.57
CA VAL A 139 -4.29 -7.86 0.23
C VAL A 139 -2.86 -7.86 -0.29
N PHE A 140 -2.12 -6.77 -0.11
CA PHE A 140 -0.73 -6.64 -0.55
C PHE A 140 0.17 -7.64 0.17
N GLY A 141 0.06 -7.74 1.51
CA GLY A 141 0.83 -8.68 2.31
C GLY A 141 0.60 -10.13 1.87
N TRP A 142 -0.66 -10.50 1.68
CA TRP A 142 -1.02 -11.84 1.20
C TRP A 142 -0.48 -12.13 -0.20
N ILE A 143 -0.65 -11.20 -1.14
CA ILE A 143 -0.15 -11.37 -2.51
C ILE A 143 1.37 -11.49 -2.53
N ALA A 144 2.08 -10.67 -1.75
CA ALA A 144 3.52 -10.73 -1.64
C ALA A 144 4.00 -12.08 -1.11
N HIS A 145 3.30 -12.65 -0.11
CA HIS A 145 3.54 -14.02 0.36
C HIS A 145 3.38 -15.03 -0.78
N ARG A 146 2.27 -14.95 -1.54
CA ARG A 146 1.96 -15.86 -2.64
C ARG A 146 2.93 -15.77 -3.82
N LEU A 147 3.52 -14.60 -4.03
CA LEU A 147 4.57 -14.37 -5.03
C LEU A 147 5.97 -14.76 -4.55
N GLY A 148 6.12 -15.23 -3.30
CA GLY A 148 7.40 -15.63 -2.74
C GLY A 148 8.36 -14.46 -2.47
N LEU A 149 7.85 -13.25 -2.24
CA LEU A 149 8.69 -12.15 -1.76
C LEU A 149 9.18 -12.48 -0.34
N SER A 150 10.39 -12.06 -0.01
CA SER A 150 10.84 -12.02 1.38
C SER A 150 10.12 -10.91 2.14
N ALA A 151 10.00 -11.03 3.47
CA ALA A 151 9.41 -9.97 4.30
C ALA A 151 10.06 -8.59 4.05
N ALA A 152 11.39 -8.55 3.94
CA ALA A 152 12.12 -7.32 3.65
C ALA A 152 11.77 -6.71 2.28
N GLN A 153 11.63 -7.54 1.24
CA GLN A 153 11.18 -7.07 -0.08
C GLN A 153 9.74 -6.56 -0.02
N THR A 154 8.85 -7.28 0.66
CA THR A 154 7.43 -6.90 0.82
C THR A 154 7.29 -5.51 1.40
N VAL A 155 7.94 -5.24 2.53
CA VAL A 155 7.87 -3.93 3.19
C VAL A 155 8.45 -2.82 2.31
N ARG A 156 9.62 -3.06 1.70
CA ARG A 156 10.27 -2.09 0.81
C ARG A 156 9.42 -1.73 -0.40
N VAL A 157 8.87 -2.72 -1.09
CA VAL A 157 8.01 -2.51 -2.26
C VAL A 157 6.74 -1.75 -1.86
N PHE A 158 6.12 -2.11 -0.74
CA PHE A 158 4.92 -1.43 -0.26
C PHE A 158 5.16 0.06 -0.02
N LEU A 159 6.21 0.41 0.74
CA LEU A 159 6.57 1.80 1.02
C LEU A 159 7.00 2.56 -0.24
N PHE A 160 7.73 1.91 -1.14
CA PHE A 160 8.14 2.50 -2.42
C PHE A 160 6.93 2.84 -3.29
N LEU A 161 5.96 1.92 -3.41
CA LEU A 161 4.74 2.13 -4.19
C LEU A 161 3.90 3.27 -3.63
N HIS A 162 3.80 3.37 -2.30
CA HIS A 162 3.14 4.49 -1.62
C HIS A 162 3.80 5.83 -1.97
N LEU A 163 5.11 5.93 -1.78
CA LEU A 163 5.88 7.14 -2.08
C LEU A 163 5.77 7.53 -3.55
N ARG A 164 5.98 6.58 -4.46
CA ARG A 164 5.87 6.75 -5.91
C ARG A 164 4.50 7.27 -6.32
N GLY A 165 3.43 6.77 -5.69
CA GLY A 165 2.06 7.24 -5.93
C GLY A 165 1.89 8.73 -5.64
N LEU A 166 2.37 9.18 -4.47
CA LEU A 166 2.29 10.59 -4.08
C LEU A 166 3.21 11.50 -4.90
N VAL A 167 4.40 11.02 -5.27
CA VAL A 167 5.32 11.73 -6.17
C VAL A 167 4.69 11.90 -7.56
N SER A 168 4.01 10.87 -8.07
CA SER A 168 3.25 10.99 -9.32
C SER A 168 2.10 11.99 -9.20
N ALA A 169 1.39 11.97 -8.07
CA ALA A 169 0.30 12.90 -7.81
C ALA A 169 0.78 14.35 -7.74
N SER A 170 1.92 14.63 -7.10
CA SER A 170 2.46 15.99 -6.95
C SER A 170 2.80 16.63 -8.29
N VAL A 171 3.33 15.86 -9.25
CA VAL A 171 3.62 16.33 -10.61
C VAL A 171 2.32 16.67 -11.35
N ARG A 172 1.32 15.79 -11.28
CA ARG A 172 0.02 16.00 -11.93
C ARG A 172 -0.78 17.16 -11.34
N LEU A 173 -0.59 17.44 -10.06
CA LEU A 173 -1.15 18.61 -9.36
C LEU A 173 -0.37 19.91 -9.65
N GLY A 174 0.75 19.84 -10.39
CA GLY A 174 1.58 21.00 -10.69
C GLY A 174 2.27 21.60 -9.47
N ILE A 175 2.53 20.82 -8.43
CA ILE A 175 3.24 21.28 -7.21
C ILE A 175 4.73 21.45 -7.51
N VAL A 176 5.31 20.47 -8.21
CA VAL A 176 6.71 20.43 -8.63
C VAL A 176 6.84 19.80 -10.02
N GLY A 177 7.95 20.05 -10.71
CA GLY A 177 8.27 19.38 -11.98
C GLY A 177 8.72 17.92 -11.81
N PRO A 178 8.72 17.10 -12.87
CA PRO A 178 9.10 15.68 -12.79
C PRO A 178 10.51 15.43 -12.22
N LEU A 179 11.49 16.25 -12.63
CA LEU A 179 12.89 16.10 -12.16
C LEU A 179 13.04 16.41 -10.67
N GLU A 180 12.37 17.47 -10.21
CA GLU A 180 12.35 17.83 -8.79
C GLU A 180 11.64 16.74 -7.96
N ALA A 181 10.53 16.20 -8.47
CA ALA A 181 9.79 15.12 -7.83
C ALA A 181 10.67 13.86 -7.64
N GLN A 182 11.43 13.47 -8.67
CA GLN A 182 12.40 12.37 -8.58
C GLN A 182 13.53 12.66 -7.60
N SER A 183 14.04 13.90 -7.57
CA SER A 183 15.05 14.34 -6.60
C SER A 183 14.53 14.25 -5.16
N ILE A 184 13.30 14.70 -4.90
CA ILE A 184 12.64 14.56 -3.58
C ILE A 184 12.51 13.09 -3.20
N GLN A 185 12.03 12.23 -4.11
CA GLN A 185 11.90 10.79 -3.87
C GLN A 185 13.25 10.16 -3.50
N GLY A 186 14.31 10.48 -4.24
CA GLY A 186 15.66 9.98 -3.96
C GLY A 186 16.19 10.41 -2.59
N ARG A 187 15.92 11.66 -2.17
CA ARG A 187 16.30 12.16 -0.83
C ARG A 187 15.55 11.46 0.30
N LEU A 188 14.34 10.95 0.06
CA LEU A 188 13.54 10.22 1.06
C LEU A 188 13.86 8.72 1.12
N ALA A 189 14.68 8.19 0.20
CA ALA A 189 15.03 6.77 0.18
C ALA A 189 15.66 6.28 1.51
N PRO A 190 16.61 6.99 2.14
CA PRO A 190 17.16 6.57 3.44
C PRO A 190 16.11 6.48 4.56
N LEU A 191 15.13 7.39 4.57
CA LEU A 191 14.02 7.34 5.52
C LEU A 191 13.13 6.12 5.24
N ALA A 192 12.75 5.89 4.00
CA ALA A 192 11.94 4.73 3.61
C ALA A 192 12.64 3.41 4.00
N GLU A 193 13.96 3.33 3.84
CA GLU A 193 14.77 2.19 4.26
C GLU A 193 14.82 2.00 5.78
N SER A 194 14.94 3.08 6.56
CA SER A 194 14.84 3.02 8.02
C SER A 194 13.47 2.51 8.44
N LEU A 195 12.39 3.11 7.92
CA LEU A 195 11.03 2.70 8.24
C LEU A 195 10.74 1.25 7.83
N ALA A 196 11.31 0.79 6.70
CA ALA A 196 11.17 -0.59 6.27
C ALA A 196 11.82 -1.57 7.26
N ARG A 197 13.02 -1.23 7.75
CA ARG A 197 13.74 -2.05 8.74
C ARG A 197 13.03 -2.04 10.09
N ASP A 198 12.67 -0.86 10.57
CA ASP A 198 12.08 -0.66 11.90
C ASP A 198 10.65 -1.21 11.97
N GLY A 199 9.92 -1.14 10.85
CA GLY A 199 8.54 -1.59 10.73
C GLY A 199 8.37 -3.04 10.31
N ALA A 200 9.44 -3.75 9.93
CA ALA A 200 9.39 -5.17 9.61
C ALA A 200 8.77 -6.06 10.72
N PRO A 201 9.04 -5.84 12.03
CA PRO A 201 8.44 -6.64 13.08
C PRO A 201 7.00 -6.23 13.46
N PHE A 202 6.49 -5.11 12.95
CA PHE A 202 5.22 -4.55 13.46
C PHE A 202 4.04 -5.52 13.30
N GLY A 203 3.22 -5.57 14.34
CA GLY A 203 1.93 -6.27 14.39
C GLY A 203 0.79 -5.32 14.72
N LEU A 204 -0.41 -5.86 14.97
CA LEU A 204 -1.60 -5.04 15.20
C LEU A 204 -1.47 -4.10 16.41
N ASP A 205 -0.70 -4.47 17.44
CA ASP A 205 -0.44 -3.62 18.61
C ASP A 205 0.40 -2.37 18.29
N ASP A 206 1.07 -2.34 17.14
CA ASP A 206 1.86 -1.19 16.66
C ASP A 206 1.02 -0.20 15.83
N LEU A 207 -0.26 -0.51 15.58
CA LEU A 207 -1.15 0.34 14.80
C LEU A 207 -1.33 1.71 15.46
N ALA A 208 -1.06 2.76 14.69
CA ALA A 208 -1.24 4.13 15.17
C ALA A 208 -1.62 5.10 14.05
N GLN A 209 -2.47 6.06 14.38
CA GLN A 209 -2.67 7.29 13.62
C GLN A 209 -1.71 8.35 14.15
N THR A 210 -0.60 8.55 13.44
CA THR A 210 0.50 9.44 13.84
C THR A 210 0.44 10.82 13.17
N ALA A 211 -0.43 10.98 12.18
CA ALA A 211 -0.51 12.19 11.36
C ALA A 211 -1.96 12.66 11.21
N PRO A 212 -2.59 13.22 12.26
CA PRO A 212 -4.00 13.63 12.24
C PRO A 212 -4.32 14.65 11.14
N LEU A 213 -3.36 15.51 10.76
CA LEU A 213 -3.54 16.45 9.66
C LEU A 213 -3.69 15.75 8.30
N LEU A 214 -2.98 14.63 8.06
CA LEU A 214 -3.15 13.86 6.83
C LEU A 214 -4.55 13.26 6.75
N GLU A 215 -5.08 12.79 7.88
CA GLU A 215 -6.44 12.27 7.95
C GLU A 215 -7.48 13.37 7.65
N ILE A 216 -7.29 14.57 8.19
CA ILE A 216 -8.15 15.72 7.90
C ILE A 216 -8.10 16.05 6.40
N TRP A 217 -6.91 16.09 5.79
CA TRP A 217 -6.78 16.36 4.36
C TRP A 217 -7.44 15.29 3.48
N GLN A 218 -7.27 14.01 3.82
CA GLN A 218 -7.95 12.92 3.14
C GLN A 218 -9.48 13.07 3.26
N ALA A 219 -10.01 13.33 4.45
CA ALA A 219 -11.44 13.50 4.67
C ALA A 219 -12.02 14.73 3.94
N ALA A 220 -11.19 15.77 3.78
CA ALA A 220 -11.58 17.00 3.09
C ALA A 220 -11.63 16.85 1.56
N HIS A 221 -11.12 15.76 0.99
CA HIS A 221 -11.13 15.53 -0.46
C HIS A 221 -12.54 15.56 -1.07
N ASP A 222 -13.52 14.97 -0.38
CA ASP A 222 -14.92 14.99 -0.83
C ASP A 222 -15.54 16.40 -0.83
N ARG A 223 -14.91 17.39 -0.16
CA ARG A 223 -15.35 18.80 -0.11
C ARG A 223 -14.71 19.68 -1.19
N LEU A 224 -13.79 19.15 -1.99
CA LEU A 224 -13.15 19.92 -3.05
C LEU A 224 -14.14 20.19 -4.18
N TYR A 225 -14.14 21.43 -4.68
CA TYR A 225 -15.00 21.85 -5.79
C TYR A 225 -14.62 21.16 -7.11
N SER A 226 -13.32 21.04 -7.38
CA SER A 226 -12.76 20.33 -8.54
C SER A 226 -11.79 19.27 -8.05
N ARG A 227 -11.81 18.08 -8.69
CA ARG A 227 -11.03 16.91 -8.29
C ARG A 227 -10.39 16.24 -9.50
N LEU A 228 -9.08 16.04 -9.42
CA LEU A 228 -8.28 15.27 -10.37
C LEU A 228 -8.07 13.82 -9.90
N PHE A 229 -8.15 13.58 -8.59
CA PHE A 229 -7.98 12.26 -7.98
C PHE A 229 -9.27 11.75 -7.34
N GLN A 230 -9.27 10.48 -6.93
CA GLN A 230 -10.38 9.81 -6.27
C GLN A 230 -10.25 9.80 -4.72
N SER A 231 -9.20 10.41 -4.19
CA SER A 231 -8.90 10.58 -2.75
C SER A 231 -7.75 11.56 -2.51
#